data_AF-A0A379JHU6-F1
#
_entry.id   AF-A0A379JHU6-F1
#
_cell.length_a   1.000
_cell.length_b   1.000
_cell.length_c   1.000
_cell.angle_alpha   90.00
_cell.angle_beta   90.00
_cell.angle_gamma   90.00
#
_symmetry.space_group_name_H-M   'P 1'
#
loop_
_entity.id
_entity.type
_entity.pdbx_description
1 polymer ?
#
loop_
_entity_poly.entity_id
_entity_poly.type
_entity_poly.pdbx_seq_one_letter_code
_entity_poly.pdbx_strand_id
1 'polypeptide(L)'
;MDAHALLLADGGRVRSDRDFVFFNAPRHISQAVTLDQAPAPGTARLSVSLPRTESDVTRIVLTGSVDADSFTEIPGLVLTVFDHSRPVAWFEIDAGESVRAMMFGEFYRRDGQWRFRAIAQGWASGLAGIVTEFGVEVDDEEAPERTDADHEMAGTRAGGSAPWERRMRPGLSLEREAREIPSLLLPPPHPERADWHVDPEDPARLRWWDAAQWTSSVRPVPSTDARHCPRCGRARRWRLFGRPAPCRECSDRIEEYLEGWVQRAARVLRTTGTHGADWEALWTALRYQRIDQALGLERLRPVGHDHVERLVAFAFADGVIEQAERDAFDAAVGELALTGPLIEDLRRRMQRGHTLSRLRAGDLPVVRAVGLHLDPEEKVHLDVPAIHIRQLSRGPKHSEGRLICSNKKLRFVGIDTGIEMPWARVVSVISENGRVVLAATSARGGATFDVADPDYTAASLEGALRVAKRLALTPGQRDTRSIPQEVKAEVWQRDGGKCVECGDSHYLEFDHIIPLSRGGATSAANLQILCRACNRSKGARI
;
A
#
# COMPACT_ATOMS: atom_id res chain seq x y z
N MET A 1 -4.74 27.60 -23.52
CA MET A 1 -3.92 27.89 -22.33
C MET A 1 -4.04 26.73 -21.39
N ASP A 2 -2.93 26.32 -20.79
CA ASP A 2 -2.90 25.24 -19.80
C ASP A 2 -2.66 25.83 -18.42
N ALA A 3 -3.42 25.35 -17.43
CA ALA A 3 -3.28 25.79 -16.05
C ALA A 3 -2.45 24.79 -15.24
N HIS A 4 -1.65 25.33 -14.33
CA HIS A 4 -0.79 24.56 -13.44
C HIS A 4 -0.85 25.11 -12.02
N ALA A 5 -0.37 24.30 -11.08
CA ALA A 5 -0.18 24.74 -9.70
C ALA A 5 1.08 24.15 -9.09
N LEU A 6 1.78 24.94 -8.27
CA LEU A 6 2.95 24.51 -7.50
C LEU A 6 2.65 24.65 -6.01
N LEU A 7 2.84 23.58 -5.24
CA LEU A 7 2.72 23.59 -3.78
C LEU A 7 4.10 23.80 -3.16
N LEU A 8 4.28 24.89 -2.43
CA LEU A 8 5.58 25.31 -1.91
C LEU A 8 5.64 25.17 -0.40
N ALA A 9 6.77 24.67 0.10
CA ALA A 9 7.09 24.65 1.52
C ALA A 9 7.62 26.03 2.00
N ASP A 10 7.94 26.14 3.29
CA ASP A 10 8.40 27.40 3.93
C ASP A 10 9.64 28.05 3.26
N GLY A 11 10.44 27.25 2.54
CA GLY A 11 11.57 27.73 1.73
C GLY A 11 11.22 28.34 0.37
N GLY A 12 9.92 28.45 0.03
CA GLY A 12 9.46 29.00 -1.25
C GLY A 12 9.73 28.09 -2.47
N ARG A 13 10.00 26.80 -2.24
CA ARG A 13 10.25 25.78 -3.26
C ARG A 13 9.35 24.57 -3.06
N VAL A 14 9.17 23.79 -4.13
CA VAL A 14 8.54 22.47 -4.06
C VAL A 14 9.39 21.51 -3.22
N ARG A 15 8.76 20.52 -2.57
CA ARG A 15 9.48 19.46 -1.84
C ARG A 15 10.03 18.41 -2.78
N SER A 16 9.32 18.18 -3.90
CA SER A 16 9.69 17.30 -5.01
C SER A 16 8.81 17.63 -6.22
N ASP A 17 9.10 17.07 -7.40
CA ASP A 17 8.30 17.26 -8.62
C ASP A 17 6.82 16.85 -8.46
N ARG A 18 6.50 16.06 -7.43
CA ARG A 18 5.12 15.67 -7.10
C ARG A 18 4.24 16.81 -6.58
N ASP A 19 4.86 17.91 -6.14
CA ASP A 19 4.16 19.12 -5.72
C ASP A 19 3.80 20.02 -6.92
N PHE A 20 4.12 19.60 -8.15
CA PHE A 20 3.71 20.25 -9.38
C PHE A 20 2.50 19.56 -10.01
N VAL A 21 1.40 20.31 -10.15
CA VAL A 21 0.15 19.85 -10.77
C VAL A 21 0.02 20.45 -12.16
N PHE A 22 -0.08 19.60 -13.18
CA PHE A 22 -0.16 19.99 -14.59
C PHE A 22 -0.89 18.91 -15.41
N PHE A 23 -1.00 19.06 -16.74
CA PHE A 23 -1.83 18.18 -17.55
C PHE A 23 -1.50 16.67 -17.45
N ASN A 24 -0.21 16.30 -17.35
CA ASN A 24 0.21 14.89 -17.16
C ASN A 24 0.19 14.43 -15.69
N ALA A 25 0.12 15.37 -14.73
CA ALA A 25 -0.03 15.10 -13.31
C ALA A 25 -1.20 15.94 -12.75
N PRO A 26 -2.45 15.66 -13.14
CA PRO A 26 -3.58 16.57 -12.93
C PRO A 26 -4.05 16.64 -11.47
N ARG A 27 -3.42 15.91 -10.54
CA ARG A 27 -3.81 15.85 -9.14
C ARG A 27 -2.59 15.77 -8.24
N HIS A 28 -2.55 16.62 -7.22
CA HIS A 28 -1.58 16.52 -6.14
C HIS A 28 -1.85 15.27 -5.29
N ILE A 29 -0.80 14.67 -4.70
CA ILE A 29 -0.90 13.42 -3.92
C ILE A 29 -1.87 13.53 -2.73
N SER A 30 -1.93 14.69 -2.07
CA SER A 30 -2.88 14.95 -0.97
C SER A 30 -4.30 15.28 -1.44
N GLN A 31 -4.52 15.36 -2.75
CA GLN A 31 -5.74 15.89 -3.37
C GLN A 31 -6.06 17.35 -3.01
N ALA A 32 -5.11 18.07 -2.39
CA ALA A 32 -5.26 19.48 -2.07
C ALA A 32 -5.37 20.36 -3.31
N VAL A 33 -4.83 19.94 -4.46
CA VAL A 33 -5.00 20.62 -5.74
C VAL A 33 -5.34 19.61 -6.83
N THR A 34 -6.33 19.92 -7.65
CA THR A 34 -6.77 19.10 -8.80
C THR A 34 -7.03 20.00 -10.00
N LEU A 35 -6.40 19.68 -11.13
CA LEU A 35 -6.64 20.28 -12.44
C LEU A 35 -7.86 19.62 -13.10
N ASP A 36 -8.78 20.45 -13.59
CA ASP A 36 -9.88 20.00 -14.44
C ASP A 36 -9.35 19.72 -15.85
N GLN A 37 -9.38 18.46 -16.28
CA GLN A 37 -8.90 18.04 -17.60
C GLN A 37 -9.95 18.17 -18.71
N ALA A 38 -11.20 18.52 -18.37
CA ALA A 38 -12.25 18.78 -19.34
C ALA A 38 -12.99 20.10 -19.00
N PRO A 39 -12.28 21.22 -18.89
CA PRO A 39 -12.89 22.50 -18.56
C PRO A 39 -13.81 22.96 -19.71
N ALA A 40 -14.72 23.89 -19.41
CA ALA A 40 -15.55 24.49 -20.46
C ALA A 40 -14.67 25.15 -21.54
N PRO A 41 -15.09 25.15 -22.81
CA PRO A 41 -14.32 25.79 -23.89
C PRO A 41 -13.93 27.23 -23.53
N GLY A 42 -12.66 27.58 -23.75
CA GLY A 42 -12.12 28.91 -23.41
C GLY A 42 -11.80 29.13 -21.94
N THR A 43 -11.86 28.09 -21.09
CA THR A 43 -11.53 28.17 -19.67
C THR A 43 -10.43 27.19 -19.29
N ALA A 44 -9.68 27.50 -18.24
CA ALA A 44 -8.85 26.54 -17.53
C ALA A 44 -9.23 26.59 -16.05
N ARG A 45 -9.36 25.42 -15.41
CA ARG A 45 -9.91 25.33 -14.05
C ARG A 45 -9.06 24.42 -13.18
N LEU A 46 -8.81 24.89 -11.96
CA LEU A 46 -8.19 24.12 -10.89
C LEU A 46 -9.03 24.24 -9.61
N SER A 47 -9.06 23.17 -8.84
CA SER A 47 -9.77 23.08 -7.55
C SER A 47 -8.75 22.95 -6.43
N VAL A 48 -8.83 23.81 -5.42
CA VAL A 48 -7.90 23.85 -4.30
C VAL A 48 -8.66 23.59 -2.99
N SER A 49 -8.31 22.51 -2.29
CA SER A 49 -8.81 22.14 -0.97
C SER A 49 -7.81 22.53 0.12
N LEU A 50 -7.92 23.79 0.56
CA LEU A 50 -7.06 24.39 1.59
C LEU A 50 -6.99 23.62 2.94
N PRO A 51 -8.05 22.92 3.40
CA PRO A 51 -7.98 22.08 4.61
C PRO A 51 -7.24 20.76 4.43
N ARG A 52 -7.14 20.26 3.19
CA ARG A 52 -6.41 19.01 2.86
C ARG A 52 -4.93 19.27 2.60
N THR A 53 -4.54 20.53 2.44
CA THR A 53 -3.15 20.93 2.26
C THR A 53 -2.34 20.61 3.51
N GLU A 54 -1.27 19.85 3.32
CA GLU A 54 -0.38 19.41 4.38
C GLU A 54 0.20 20.59 5.19
N SER A 55 0.62 20.32 6.43
CA SER A 55 1.07 21.37 7.36
C SER A 55 2.37 22.06 6.92
N ASP A 56 3.20 21.36 6.17
CA ASP A 56 4.48 21.81 5.63
C ASP A 56 4.35 22.66 4.35
N VAL A 57 3.21 22.60 3.64
CA VAL A 57 2.91 23.49 2.51
C VAL A 57 2.40 24.83 3.02
N THR A 58 3.11 25.90 2.68
CA THR A 58 2.81 27.27 3.13
C THR A 58 2.22 28.14 2.04
N ARG A 59 2.47 27.82 0.76
CA ARG A 59 1.97 28.53 -0.43
C ARG A 59 1.52 27.57 -1.52
N ILE A 60 0.51 27.98 -2.29
CA ILE A 60 0.06 27.31 -3.52
C ILE A 60 0.02 28.35 -4.62
N VAL A 61 0.93 28.24 -5.58
CA VAL A 61 1.10 29.17 -6.69
C VAL A 61 0.31 28.67 -7.90
N LEU A 62 -0.48 29.55 -8.52
CA LEU A 62 -1.30 29.27 -9.69
C LEU A 62 -0.65 29.88 -10.93
N THR A 63 -0.36 29.06 -11.93
CA THR A 63 0.31 29.50 -13.15
C THR A 63 -0.39 28.95 -14.38
N GLY A 64 0.00 29.44 -15.56
CA GLY A 64 -0.39 28.83 -16.82
C GLY A 64 0.54 29.16 -17.96
N SER A 65 0.40 28.42 -19.05
CA SER A 65 1.16 28.61 -20.28
C SER A 65 0.31 28.50 -21.54
N VAL A 66 0.90 28.91 -22.66
CA VAL A 66 0.33 28.85 -24.00
C VAL A 66 1.35 28.25 -24.97
N ASP A 67 0.91 27.42 -25.91
CA ASP A 67 1.80 26.60 -26.76
C ASP A 67 2.47 27.35 -27.92
N ALA A 68 1.73 28.24 -28.59
CA ALA A 68 2.21 28.91 -29.81
C ALA A 68 2.31 30.45 -29.66
N ASP A 69 1.27 31.06 -29.09
CA ASP A 69 1.09 32.51 -28.99
C ASP A 69 1.52 33.08 -27.62
N SER A 70 1.20 34.36 -27.36
CA SER A 70 1.49 35.07 -26.11
C SER A 70 0.20 35.37 -25.34
N PHE A 71 0.30 35.57 -24.02
CA PHE A 71 -0.82 36.04 -23.21
C PHE A 71 -1.39 37.41 -23.64
N THR A 72 -0.63 38.22 -24.38
CA THR A 72 -1.12 39.49 -24.97
C THR A 72 -2.18 39.28 -26.06
N GLU A 73 -2.21 38.10 -26.69
CA GLU A 73 -3.15 37.77 -27.77
C GLU A 73 -4.48 37.18 -27.24
N ILE A 74 -4.63 37.04 -25.91
CA ILE A 74 -5.84 36.51 -25.27
C ILE A 74 -6.68 37.68 -24.74
N PRO A 75 -7.69 38.18 -25.49
CA PRO A 75 -8.51 39.28 -25.04
C PRO A 75 -9.45 38.84 -23.90
N GLY A 76 -9.56 39.67 -22.86
CA GLY A 76 -10.51 39.46 -21.76
C GLY A 76 -10.15 38.32 -20.82
N LEU A 77 -8.86 38.09 -20.56
CA LEU A 77 -8.40 37.10 -19.60
C LEU A 77 -8.81 37.51 -18.17
N VAL A 78 -9.57 36.66 -17.50
CA VAL A 78 -10.06 36.89 -16.13
C VAL A 78 -9.75 35.69 -15.25
N LEU A 79 -9.13 35.94 -14.11
CA LEU A 79 -9.02 34.97 -13.02
C LEU A 79 -10.21 35.10 -12.09
N THR A 80 -10.97 34.02 -11.91
CA THR A 80 -12.08 33.98 -10.95
C THR A 80 -11.82 32.91 -9.89
N VAL A 81 -11.89 33.30 -8.62
CA VAL A 81 -11.82 32.37 -7.48
C VAL A 81 -13.23 32.08 -7.00
N PHE A 82 -13.58 30.79 -6.93
CA PHE A 82 -14.85 30.32 -6.40
C PHE A 82 -14.66 29.66 -5.04
N ASP A 83 -15.53 29.98 -4.09
CA ASP A 83 -15.80 29.12 -2.94
C ASP A 83 -16.94 28.18 -3.34
N HIS A 84 -16.60 26.92 -3.59
CA HIS A 84 -17.50 25.92 -4.18
C HIS A 84 -18.07 26.38 -5.54
N SER A 85 -19.32 26.85 -5.56
CA SER A 85 -20.01 27.37 -6.76
C SER A 85 -20.19 28.89 -6.74
N ARG A 86 -19.77 29.57 -5.66
CA ARG A 86 -19.96 31.01 -5.47
C ARG A 86 -18.67 31.75 -5.82
N PRO A 87 -18.67 32.72 -6.76
CA PRO A 87 -17.49 33.54 -7.02
C PRO A 87 -17.23 34.45 -5.80
N VAL A 88 -16.00 34.42 -5.29
CA VAL A 88 -15.56 35.20 -4.13
C VAL A 88 -14.53 36.27 -4.50
N ALA A 89 -13.84 36.12 -5.62
CA ALA A 89 -12.96 37.15 -6.17
C ALA A 89 -12.86 37.00 -7.69
N TRP A 90 -12.65 38.13 -8.39
CA TRP A 90 -12.40 38.16 -9.83
C TRP A 90 -11.34 39.23 -10.13
N PHE A 91 -10.47 38.96 -11.08
CA PHE A 91 -9.37 39.83 -11.46
C PHE A 91 -9.22 39.79 -12.98
N GLU A 92 -9.38 40.94 -13.63
CA GLU A 92 -8.94 41.11 -15.01
C GLU A 92 -7.41 41.11 -15.06
N ILE A 93 -6.85 40.25 -15.91
CA ILE A 93 -5.42 40.11 -16.10
C ILE A 93 -5.05 40.90 -17.35
N ASP A 94 -4.34 42.00 -17.15
CA ASP A 94 -3.59 42.65 -18.23
C ASP A 94 -2.21 41.98 -18.32
N ALA A 95 -1.94 41.33 -19.46
CA ALA A 95 -0.70 40.62 -19.64
C ALA A 95 0.52 41.56 -19.65
N GLY A 96 0.36 42.82 -20.10
CA GLY A 96 1.38 43.88 -20.14
C GLY A 96 2.61 43.63 -21.03
N GLU A 97 3.07 42.38 -21.09
CA GLU A 97 4.29 41.91 -21.75
C GLU A 97 4.01 40.65 -22.56
N SER A 98 4.73 40.47 -23.67
CA SER A 98 4.57 39.31 -24.54
C SER A 98 5.29 38.09 -23.95
N VAL A 99 4.56 37.29 -23.18
CA VAL A 99 5.08 36.12 -22.46
C VAL A 99 4.25 34.87 -22.74
N ARG A 100 4.89 33.69 -22.68
CA ARG A 100 4.25 32.38 -22.91
C ARG A 100 3.86 31.66 -21.63
N ALA A 101 4.30 32.15 -20.47
CA ALA A 101 3.97 31.61 -19.16
C ALA A 101 3.74 32.74 -18.16
N MET A 102 2.78 32.56 -17.26
CA MET A 102 2.35 33.59 -16.31
C MET A 102 1.93 32.98 -14.97
N MET A 103 2.20 33.69 -13.88
CA MET A 103 1.62 33.45 -12.56
C MET A 103 0.39 34.35 -12.39
N PHE A 104 -0.75 33.75 -12.10
CA PHE A 104 -2.05 34.44 -11.94
C PHE A 104 -2.39 34.76 -10.49
N GLY A 105 -1.76 34.07 -9.54
CA GLY A 105 -1.99 34.32 -8.12
C GLY A 105 -1.52 33.18 -7.24
N GLU A 106 -1.76 33.33 -5.95
CA GLU A 106 -1.36 32.35 -4.96
C GLU A 106 -2.27 32.33 -3.75
N PHE A 107 -2.40 31.14 -3.16
CA PHE A 107 -2.85 30.97 -1.79
C PHE A 107 -1.63 30.94 -0.87
N TYR A 108 -1.68 31.64 0.26
CA TYR A 108 -0.60 31.64 1.25
C TYR A 108 -1.17 31.61 2.67
N ARG A 109 -0.44 30.98 3.60
CA ARG A 109 -0.79 30.97 5.02
C ARG A 109 -0.28 32.23 5.72
N ARG A 110 -1.14 32.89 6.49
CA ARG A 110 -0.81 34.00 7.39
C ARG A 110 -1.63 33.85 8.67
N ASP A 111 -0.94 33.84 9.82
CA ASP A 111 -1.56 33.66 11.15
C ASP A 111 -2.41 32.38 11.25
N GLY A 112 -1.96 31.29 10.62
CA GLY A 112 -2.66 30.00 10.59
C GLY A 112 -3.88 29.94 9.67
N GLN A 113 -4.18 31.01 8.93
CA GLN A 113 -5.30 31.09 7.99
C GLN A 113 -4.79 31.23 6.54
N TRP A 114 -5.56 30.68 5.59
CA TRP A 114 -5.27 30.85 4.18
C TRP A 114 -5.82 32.18 3.65
N ARG A 115 -5.02 32.83 2.81
CA ARG A 115 -5.40 34.04 2.06
C ARG A 115 -5.07 33.86 0.60
N PHE A 116 -5.80 34.54 -0.27
CA PHE A 116 -5.53 34.58 -1.70
C PHE A 116 -4.98 35.94 -2.11
N ARG A 117 -4.00 35.94 -3.01
CA ARG A 117 -3.44 37.13 -3.65
C ARG A 117 -3.39 36.91 -5.15
N ALA A 118 -4.08 37.74 -5.91
CA ALA A 118 -3.93 37.78 -7.36
C ALA A 118 -2.62 38.48 -7.75
N ILE A 119 -1.97 37.95 -8.77
CA ILE A 119 -0.71 38.43 -9.34
C ILE A 119 -0.85 38.31 -10.87
N ALA A 120 -0.24 39.20 -11.64
CA ALA A 120 -0.15 39.05 -13.09
C ALA A 120 1.32 39.25 -13.46
N GLN A 121 2.13 38.21 -13.26
CA GLN A 121 3.57 38.27 -13.50
C GLN A 121 3.93 37.28 -14.61
N GLY A 122 4.57 37.79 -15.66
CA GLY A 122 5.01 37.02 -16.82
C GLY A 122 6.42 36.46 -16.67
N TRP A 123 6.69 35.35 -17.37
CA TRP A 123 8.03 34.77 -17.50
C TRP A 123 8.44 34.66 -18.96
N ALA A 124 9.49 35.39 -19.33
CA ALA A 124 10.06 35.36 -20.69
C ALA A 124 10.65 33.99 -21.06
N SER A 125 11.17 33.26 -20.08
CA SER A 125 11.72 31.90 -20.21
C SER A 125 10.64 30.80 -20.33
N GLY A 126 9.36 31.17 -20.40
CA GLY A 126 8.26 30.21 -20.49
C GLY A 126 8.09 29.35 -19.23
N LEU A 127 7.37 28.24 -19.39
CA LEU A 127 7.00 27.36 -18.28
C LEU A 127 8.23 26.74 -17.60
N ALA A 128 9.25 26.37 -18.38
CA ALA A 128 10.50 25.80 -17.85
C ALA A 128 11.17 26.72 -16.83
N GLY A 129 11.19 28.03 -17.08
CA GLY A 129 11.75 28.99 -16.11
C GLY A 129 10.94 29.14 -14.83
N ILE A 130 9.60 29.13 -14.92
CA ILE A 130 8.72 29.15 -13.73
C ILE A 130 8.98 27.89 -12.88
N VAL A 131 8.98 26.74 -13.52
CA VAL A 131 9.07 25.42 -12.87
C VAL A 131 10.46 25.23 -12.23
N THR A 132 11.52 25.67 -12.89
CA THR A 132 12.90 25.65 -12.37
C THR A 132 13.09 26.64 -11.21
N GLU A 133 12.52 27.85 -11.28
CA GLU A 133 12.62 28.86 -10.21
C GLU A 133 12.04 28.35 -8.88
N PHE A 134 10.97 27.56 -8.95
CA PHE A 134 10.35 26.94 -7.79
C PHE A 134 10.94 25.58 -7.40
N GLY A 135 11.99 25.12 -8.09
CA GLY A 135 12.82 23.98 -7.69
C GLY A 135 12.38 22.60 -8.22
N VAL A 136 11.64 22.55 -9.33
CA VAL A 136 11.36 21.31 -10.07
C VAL A 136 12.49 21.07 -11.08
N GLU A 137 12.99 19.83 -11.17
CA GLU A 137 14.01 19.46 -12.17
C GLU A 137 13.33 19.25 -13.54
N VAL A 138 13.83 19.93 -14.58
CA VAL A 138 13.35 19.80 -15.96
C VAL A 138 14.48 19.19 -16.79
N ASP A 139 14.22 18.08 -17.47
CA ASP A 139 15.14 17.53 -18.48
C ASP A 139 15.11 18.42 -19.72
N ASP A 140 16.19 19.17 -19.97
CA ASP A 140 16.31 20.06 -21.12
C ASP A 140 16.56 19.26 -22.42
N GLU A 141 15.61 19.28 -23.35
CA GLU A 141 15.91 19.12 -24.78
C GLU A 141 16.03 20.52 -25.43
N GLU A 142 17.25 20.80 -25.93
CA GLU A 142 17.70 21.94 -26.76
C GLU A 142 17.72 23.34 -26.14
N ALA A 143 18.87 23.70 -25.56
CA ALA A 143 19.33 25.09 -25.45
C ALA A 143 20.37 25.41 -26.55
N PRO A 144 20.30 26.56 -27.24
CA PRO A 144 21.44 27.10 -27.95
C PRO A 144 22.29 27.95 -27.00
N GLU A 145 23.61 27.72 -27.07
CA GLU A 145 24.67 28.40 -26.32
C GLU A 145 24.64 29.93 -26.40
N ARG A 146 25.12 30.60 -25.35
CA ARG A 146 26.12 31.70 -25.44
C ARG A 146 26.68 32.13 -24.07
N THR A 147 27.98 31.84 -23.89
CA THR A 147 29.11 32.70 -23.44
C THR A 147 29.04 33.55 -22.16
N ASP A 148 29.95 33.20 -21.25
CA ASP A 148 30.90 33.99 -20.45
C ASP A 148 30.50 35.35 -19.84
N ALA A 149 30.63 35.46 -18.50
CA ALA A 149 31.68 36.25 -17.83
C ALA A 149 31.40 36.40 -16.32
N ASP A 150 32.44 36.09 -15.52
CA ASP A 150 32.91 36.74 -14.30
C ASP A 150 31.92 37.51 -13.39
N HIS A 151 31.91 37.19 -12.09
CA HIS A 151 32.34 38.12 -11.03
C HIS A 151 32.56 37.43 -9.68
N GLU A 152 33.60 37.93 -9.03
CA GLU A 152 34.30 37.50 -7.83
C GLU A 152 33.72 38.14 -6.55
N MET A 153 34.21 37.67 -5.39
CA MET A 153 34.20 38.32 -4.04
C MET A 153 32.87 38.37 -3.24
N ALA A 154 32.82 38.41 -1.91
CA ALA A 154 33.72 38.11 -0.80
C ALA A 154 32.99 38.43 0.53
N GLY A 155 33.16 37.57 1.56
CA GLY A 155 33.21 37.97 2.99
C GLY A 155 31.89 38.37 3.70
N THR A 156 31.72 38.40 5.02
CA THR A 156 32.61 38.24 6.19
C THR A 156 31.73 38.12 7.46
N ARG A 157 32.12 37.24 8.39
CA ARG A 157 31.96 37.22 9.88
C ARG A 157 30.64 37.61 10.61
N ALA A 158 30.24 36.66 11.46
CA ALA A 158 30.14 36.68 12.94
C ALA A 158 29.36 37.77 13.69
N GLY A 159 28.53 37.31 14.63
CA GLY A 159 28.07 38.06 15.79
C GLY A 159 27.09 37.25 16.64
N GLY A 160 27.54 36.75 17.78
CA GLY A 160 26.70 36.00 18.73
C GLY A 160 25.92 36.90 19.69
N SER A 161 24.91 36.33 20.33
CA SER A 161 24.53 36.59 21.73
C SER A 161 23.43 35.61 22.16
N ALA A 162 23.60 35.07 23.37
CA ALA A 162 22.71 34.12 24.03
C ALA A 162 21.73 34.86 24.98
N PRO A 163 21.00 34.18 25.89
CA PRO A 163 19.55 33.96 25.80
C PRO A 163 18.76 34.68 26.91
N TRP A 164 17.42 34.73 26.80
CA TRP A 164 16.55 35.09 27.92
C TRP A 164 15.62 33.93 28.28
N GLU A 165 15.65 33.57 29.55
CA GLU A 165 14.79 32.58 30.21
C GLU A 165 13.36 33.13 30.38
N ARG A 166 12.35 32.25 30.24
CA ARG A 166 11.01 32.50 30.78
C ARG A 166 10.56 31.34 31.65
N ARG A 167 10.40 31.64 32.93
CA ARG A 167 9.79 30.82 33.98
C ARG A 167 8.40 30.33 33.57
N MET A 168 8.20 29.01 33.56
CA MET A 168 6.87 28.39 33.61
C MET A 168 6.42 28.20 35.06
N ARG A 169 5.12 28.42 35.30
CA ARG A 169 4.40 28.08 36.53
C ARG A 169 3.95 26.60 36.46
N PRO A 170 3.85 25.89 37.59
CA PRO A 170 3.54 24.46 37.58
C PRO A 170 2.05 24.22 37.35
N GLY A 171 1.73 23.40 36.34
CA GLY A 171 0.41 22.81 36.17
C GLY A 171 0.23 21.65 37.15
N LEU A 172 -0.95 21.60 37.79
CA LEU A 172 -1.39 20.50 38.63
C LEU A 172 -1.53 19.22 37.77
N SER A 173 -0.73 18.18 38.08
CA SER A 173 -0.90 16.83 37.54
C SER A 173 -1.96 16.08 38.37
N LEU A 174 -2.93 15.47 37.69
CA LEU A 174 -3.86 14.47 38.24
C LEU A 174 -3.31 13.08 37.90
N GLU A 175 -2.15 12.73 38.47
CA GLU A 175 -1.64 11.37 38.47
C GLU A 175 -1.88 10.76 39.84
N ARG A 176 -2.66 9.68 39.85
CA ARG A 176 -2.87 8.84 41.01
C ARG A 176 -1.52 8.22 41.38
N GLU A 177 -0.86 8.73 42.42
CA GLU A 177 0.37 8.18 42.99
C GLU A 177 0.17 6.68 43.32
N ALA A 178 0.67 5.83 42.43
CA ALA A 178 1.05 4.47 42.80
C ALA A 178 2.32 4.62 43.64
N ARG A 179 2.25 4.25 44.93
CA ARG A 179 3.44 4.18 45.77
C ARG A 179 4.45 3.23 45.14
N GLU A 180 5.51 3.78 44.54
CA GLU A 180 6.68 3.02 44.12
C GLU A 180 7.43 2.52 45.36
N ILE A 181 7.59 1.21 45.47
CA ILE A 181 8.50 0.59 46.43
C ILE A 181 9.84 0.46 45.71
N PRO A 182 10.94 1.03 46.23
CA PRO A 182 12.27 0.81 45.65
C PRO A 182 12.61 -0.69 45.70
N SER A 183 12.82 -1.31 44.54
CA SER A 183 13.10 -2.74 44.42
C SER A 183 14.52 -3.05 44.91
N LEU A 184 14.66 -3.42 46.19
CA LEU A 184 15.85 -4.12 46.72
C LEU A 184 15.84 -5.62 46.40
N LEU A 185 14.78 -6.12 45.76
CA LEU A 185 14.61 -7.53 45.41
C LEU A 185 15.30 -7.83 44.09
N LEU A 186 16.06 -8.93 44.05
CA LEU A 186 16.70 -9.42 42.83
C LEU A 186 15.62 -9.71 41.75
N PRO A 187 15.92 -9.45 40.46
CA PRO A 187 15.03 -9.78 39.37
C PRO A 187 14.78 -11.30 39.29
N PRO A 188 13.59 -11.74 38.87
CA PRO A 188 13.28 -13.16 38.71
C PRO A 188 14.03 -13.80 37.53
N PRO A 189 14.09 -15.14 37.44
CA PRO A 189 14.55 -15.82 36.23
C PRO A 189 13.63 -15.47 35.04
N HIS A 190 14.23 -15.20 33.87
CA HIS A 190 13.56 -14.65 32.68
C HIS A 190 12.93 -13.26 32.88
N PRO A 191 13.70 -12.25 33.34
CA PRO A 191 13.18 -10.92 33.67
C PRO A 191 12.67 -10.14 32.45
N GLU A 192 13.01 -10.56 31.23
CA GLU A 192 12.54 -9.97 29.98
C GLU A 192 11.02 -10.09 29.78
N ARG A 193 10.35 -11.00 30.50
CA ARG A 193 8.93 -11.31 30.32
C ARG A 193 8.13 -11.01 31.58
N ALA A 194 7.04 -10.26 31.42
CA ALA A 194 6.10 -10.02 32.52
C ALA A 194 5.31 -11.29 32.86
N ASP A 195 5.47 -11.81 34.08
CA ASP A 195 4.81 -13.02 34.56
C ASP A 195 4.69 -13.07 36.10
N TRP A 196 3.98 -14.08 36.59
CA TRP A 196 3.91 -14.44 38.00
C TRP A 196 5.07 -15.32 38.40
N HIS A 197 5.87 -14.86 39.36
CA HIS A 197 6.97 -15.63 39.94
C HIS A 197 6.73 -15.86 41.43
N VAL A 198 7.39 -16.86 42.00
CA VAL A 198 7.38 -17.08 43.46
C VAL A 198 7.89 -15.81 44.13
N ASP A 199 7.14 -15.30 45.10
CA ASP A 199 7.49 -14.08 45.81
C ASP A 199 8.80 -14.30 46.59
N PRO A 200 9.85 -13.48 46.36
CA PRO A 200 11.12 -13.61 47.08
C PRO A 200 10.99 -13.50 48.60
N GLU A 201 9.94 -12.82 49.08
CA GLU A 201 9.69 -12.57 50.51
C GLU A 201 8.71 -13.60 51.13
N ASP A 202 7.84 -14.22 50.33
CA ASP A 202 6.84 -15.19 50.79
C ASP A 202 6.67 -16.34 49.78
N PRO A 203 7.37 -17.48 49.95
CA PRO A 203 7.29 -18.63 49.04
C PRO A 203 5.89 -19.23 48.84
N ALA A 204 4.92 -18.92 49.71
CA ALA A 204 3.53 -19.36 49.56
C ALA A 204 2.72 -18.48 48.58
N ARG A 205 3.30 -17.39 48.10
CA ARG A 205 2.67 -16.43 47.18
C ARG A 205 3.44 -16.31 45.88
N LEU A 206 2.71 -15.86 44.87
CA LEU A 206 3.24 -15.36 43.63
C LEU A 206 3.20 -13.84 43.67
N ARG A 207 4.26 -13.19 43.22
CA ARG A 207 4.31 -11.74 42.97
C ARG A 207 4.45 -11.49 41.48
N TRP A 208 3.79 -10.44 41.00
CA TRP A 208 3.84 -10.07 39.59
C TRP A 208 5.09 -9.25 39.28
N TRP A 209 5.85 -9.70 38.29
CA TRP A 209 6.93 -8.96 37.64
C TRP A 209 6.41 -8.34 36.34
N ASP A 210 6.60 -7.04 36.15
CA ASP A 210 6.07 -6.31 34.99
C ASP A 210 7.06 -6.18 33.81
N ALA A 211 8.10 -7.02 33.78
CA ALA A 211 9.26 -6.95 32.90
C ALA A 211 10.31 -5.87 33.26
N ALA A 212 10.09 -5.09 34.32
CA ALA A 212 11.06 -4.10 34.82
C ALA A 212 11.25 -4.16 36.34
N GLN A 213 10.18 -4.37 37.09
CA GLN A 213 10.18 -4.36 38.56
C GLN A 213 9.12 -5.29 39.15
N TRP A 214 9.31 -5.60 40.44
CA TRP A 214 8.30 -6.30 41.24
C TRP A 214 7.17 -5.36 41.60
N THR A 215 5.93 -5.76 41.34
CA THR A 215 4.75 -4.96 41.70
C THR A 215 4.15 -5.40 43.04
N SER A 216 3.25 -4.59 43.60
CA SER A 216 2.49 -4.93 44.81
C SER A 216 1.42 -6.01 44.60
N SER A 217 1.21 -6.46 43.36
CA SER A 217 0.21 -7.45 43.03
C SER A 217 0.69 -8.85 43.43
N VAL A 218 -0.06 -9.49 44.33
CA VAL A 218 0.24 -10.83 44.85
C VAL A 218 -0.94 -11.79 44.67
N ARG A 219 -0.64 -13.08 44.49
CA ARG A 219 -1.61 -14.17 44.34
C ARG A 219 -1.17 -15.39 45.13
N PRO A 220 -2.10 -16.26 45.57
CA PRO A 220 -1.71 -17.54 46.15
C PRO A 220 -1.09 -18.45 45.09
N VAL A 221 -0.07 -19.22 45.48
CA VAL A 221 0.47 -20.30 44.65
C VAL A 221 -0.64 -21.32 44.36
N PRO A 222 -0.84 -21.74 43.10
CA PRO A 222 -1.85 -22.74 42.76
C PRO A 222 -1.65 -24.04 43.55
N SER A 223 -2.71 -24.52 44.19
CA SER A 223 -2.70 -25.82 44.88
C SER A 223 -2.66 -26.97 43.87
N THR A 224 -1.86 -27.99 44.15
CA THR A 224 -1.82 -29.26 43.41
C THR A 224 -2.92 -30.24 43.84
N ASP A 225 -3.65 -29.94 44.94
CA ASP A 225 -4.76 -30.76 45.41
C ASP A 225 -6.03 -30.47 44.60
N ALA A 226 -6.55 -31.48 43.90
CA ALA A 226 -7.79 -31.40 43.12
C ALA A 226 -9.03 -30.99 43.94
N ARG A 227 -8.95 -31.03 45.28
CA ARG A 227 -9.99 -30.52 46.18
C ARG A 227 -9.99 -29.00 46.29
N HIS A 228 -9.00 -28.28 45.77
CA HIS A 228 -8.94 -26.82 45.80
C HIS A 228 -8.98 -26.23 44.39
N CYS A 229 -9.56 -25.04 44.27
CA CYS A 229 -9.52 -24.33 43.01
C CYS A 229 -8.09 -23.82 42.73
N PRO A 230 -7.50 -24.11 41.55
CA PRO A 230 -6.13 -23.68 41.23
C PRO A 230 -6.00 -22.16 41.10
N ARG A 231 -7.11 -21.44 40.90
CA ARG A 231 -7.12 -19.96 40.76
C ARG A 231 -7.38 -19.24 42.08
N CYS A 232 -8.48 -19.58 42.78
CA CYS A 232 -8.89 -18.85 44.00
C CYS A 232 -8.59 -19.59 45.31
N GLY A 233 -8.11 -20.84 45.27
CA GLY A 233 -7.81 -21.64 46.47
C GLY A 233 -9.02 -22.19 47.22
N ARG A 234 -10.26 -21.85 46.82
CA ARG A 234 -11.48 -22.31 47.52
C ARG A 234 -11.62 -23.84 47.42
N ALA A 235 -11.89 -24.47 48.57
CA ALA A 235 -12.14 -25.91 48.68
C ALA A 235 -13.44 -26.32 47.94
N ARG A 236 -13.43 -27.51 47.35
CA ARG A 236 -14.53 -28.10 46.58
C ARG A 236 -15.08 -29.31 47.30
N ARG A 237 -16.40 -29.47 47.21
CA ARG A 237 -17.10 -30.60 47.84
C ARG A 237 -16.89 -31.93 47.10
N TRP A 238 -16.42 -31.93 45.84
CA TRP A 238 -16.32 -33.10 44.98
C TRP A 238 -14.96 -33.19 44.30
N ARG A 239 -14.37 -34.39 44.23
CA ARG A 239 -13.15 -34.66 43.45
C ARG A 239 -13.53 -34.86 41.98
N LEU A 240 -12.98 -34.03 41.10
CA LEU A 240 -13.01 -34.31 39.66
C LEU A 240 -11.83 -35.23 39.34
N PHE A 241 -12.09 -36.36 38.68
CA PHE A 241 -11.03 -37.14 38.05
C PHE A 241 -10.57 -36.39 36.79
N GLY A 242 -9.31 -35.93 36.77
CA GLY A 242 -8.75 -35.13 35.67
C GLY A 242 -7.80 -34.03 36.15
N ARG A 243 -7.33 -33.19 35.22
CA ARG A 243 -6.50 -32.01 35.56
C ARG A 243 -7.27 -31.03 36.46
N PRO A 244 -6.61 -30.35 37.41
CA PRO A 244 -7.26 -29.32 38.24
C PRO A 244 -7.85 -28.20 37.36
N ALA A 245 -9.18 -28.13 37.23
CA ALA A 245 -9.89 -27.08 36.49
C ALA A 245 -10.31 -25.93 37.42
N PRO A 246 -10.60 -24.71 36.95
CA PRO A 246 -11.20 -23.63 37.75
C PRO A 246 -12.59 -23.99 38.32
N CYS A 247 -13.04 -23.29 39.38
CA CYS A 247 -14.38 -23.52 39.94
C CYS A 247 -15.40 -22.72 39.13
N ARG A 248 -16.69 -23.04 39.21
CA ARG A 248 -17.73 -22.35 38.42
C ARG A 248 -17.61 -20.82 38.44
N GLU A 249 -17.53 -20.20 39.62
CA GLU A 249 -17.35 -18.74 39.75
C GLU A 249 -16.06 -18.23 39.09
N CYS A 250 -14.96 -18.98 39.15
CA CYS A 250 -13.73 -18.62 38.46
C CYS A 250 -13.82 -18.83 36.94
N SER A 251 -14.52 -19.88 36.49
CA SER A 251 -14.77 -20.13 35.07
C SER A 251 -15.64 -19.04 34.47
N ASP A 252 -16.74 -18.67 35.12
CA ASP A 252 -17.65 -17.60 34.67
C ASP A 252 -16.89 -16.26 34.53
N ARG A 253 -16.03 -15.91 35.50
CA ARG A 253 -15.17 -14.72 35.42
C ARG A 253 -14.10 -14.80 34.33
N ILE A 254 -13.61 -16.01 34.02
CA ILE A 254 -12.66 -16.21 32.91
C ILE A 254 -13.35 -15.97 31.59
N GLU A 255 -14.55 -16.52 31.42
CA GLU A 255 -15.35 -16.36 30.20
C GLU A 255 -15.69 -14.88 29.96
N GLU A 256 -16.23 -14.19 30.97
CA GLU A 256 -16.54 -12.76 30.89
C GLU A 256 -15.30 -11.92 30.54
N TYR A 257 -14.15 -12.20 31.17
CA TYR A 257 -12.91 -11.51 30.85
C TYR A 257 -12.45 -11.77 29.41
N LEU A 258 -12.56 -13.03 28.95
CA LEU A 258 -12.14 -13.43 27.61
C LEU A 258 -12.99 -12.78 26.53
N GLU A 259 -14.30 -12.61 26.73
CA GLU A 259 -15.16 -11.89 25.79
C GLU A 259 -14.65 -10.45 25.56
N GLY A 260 -14.42 -9.71 26.64
CA GLY A 260 -13.86 -8.36 26.54
C GLY A 260 -12.43 -8.32 25.98
N TRP A 261 -11.63 -9.35 26.29
CA TRP A 261 -10.26 -9.47 25.79
C TRP A 261 -10.22 -9.76 24.28
N VAL A 262 -11.07 -10.65 23.76
CA VAL A 262 -11.18 -10.95 22.32
C VAL A 262 -11.56 -9.70 21.53
N GLN A 263 -12.45 -8.86 22.05
CA GLN A 263 -12.81 -7.60 21.39
C GLN A 263 -11.63 -6.61 21.28
N ARG A 264 -10.78 -6.54 22.32
CA ARG A 264 -9.54 -5.75 22.26
C ARG A 264 -8.54 -6.36 21.28
N ALA A 265 -8.36 -7.68 21.30
CA ALA A 265 -7.50 -8.38 20.37
C ALA A 265 -7.92 -8.18 18.92
N ALA A 266 -9.22 -8.23 18.62
CA ALA A 266 -9.75 -7.94 17.29
C ALA A 266 -9.42 -6.53 16.82
N ARG A 267 -9.40 -5.53 17.72
CA ARG A 267 -9.00 -4.16 17.39
C ARG A 267 -7.51 -4.07 17.07
N VAL A 268 -6.66 -4.66 17.91
CA VAL A 268 -5.20 -4.70 17.70
C VAL A 268 -4.85 -5.40 16.39
N LEU A 269 -5.46 -6.55 16.12
CA LEU A 269 -5.28 -7.26 14.85
C LEU A 269 -5.69 -6.41 13.64
N ARG A 270 -6.67 -5.51 13.76
CA ARG A 270 -7.06 -4.62 12.68
C ARG A 270 -6.06 -3.48 12.44
N THR A 271 -5.36 -3.02 13.47
CA THR A 271 -4.47 -1.85 13.41
C THR A 271 -3.01 -2.22 13.27
N THR A 272 -2.46 -2.94 14.24
CA THR A 272 -1.02 -3.26 14.35
C THR A 272 -0.71 -4.71 13.99
N GLY A 273 -1.70 -5.60 14.01
CA GLY A 273 -1.56 -7.00 13.63
C GLY A 273 -1.08 -7.90 14.78
N THR A 274 -0.33 -8.94 14.46
CA THR A 274 0.19 -9.96 15.40
C THR A 274 1.55 -9.60 15.97
N HIS A 275 1.96 -8.33 15.92
CA HIS A 275 3.28 -7.88 16.34
C HIS A 275 3.20 -6.54 17.10
N GLY A 276 4.25 -6.23 17.85
CA GLY A 276 4.41 -4.95 18.54
C GLY A 276 3.84 -4.92 19.97
N ALA A 277 4.00 -3.76 20.62
CA ALA A 277 3.72 -3.60 22.04
C ALA A 277 2.24 -3.83 22.40
N ASP A 278 1.31 -3.41 21.53
CA ASP A 278 -0.13 -3.60 21.75
C ASP A 278 -0.52 -5.10 21.77
N TRP A 279 0.11 -5.89 20.90
CA TRP A 279 -0.09 -7.34 20.85
C TRP A 279 0.48 -8.03 22.10
N GLU A 280 1.70 -7.67 22.48
CA GLU A 280 2.32 -8.18 23.71
C GLU A 280 1.57 -7.77 24.98
N ALA A 281 1.00 -6.58 25.02
CA ALA A 281 0.18 -6.10 26.13
C ALA A 281 -1.06 -6.98 26.33
N LEU A 282 -1.68 -7.49 25.26
CA LEU A 282 -2.83 -8.40 25.36
C LEU A 282 -2.46 -9.73 26.03
N TRP A 283 -1.33 -10.32 25.63
CA TRP A 283 -0.85 -11.58 26.23
C TRP A 283 -0.36 -11.38 27.65
N THR A 284 0.26 -10.24 27.94
CA THR A 284 0.63 -9.83 29.30
C THR A 284 -0.61 -9.72 30.19
N ALA A 285 -1.70 -9.14 29.69
CA ALA A 285 -2.95 -9.05 30.42
C ALA A 285 -3.58 -10.43 30.71
N LEU A 286 -3.50 -11.40 29.78
CA LEU A 286 -3.93 -12.78 30.03
C LEU A 286 -3.08 -13.47 31.10
N ARG A 287 -1.75 -13.35 31.03
CA ARG A 287 -0.81 -13.87 32.03
C ARG A 287 -1.11 -13.29 33.41
N TYR A 288 -1.31 -11.97 33.48
CA TYR A 288 -1.69 -11.29 34.73
C TYR A 288 -2.98 -11.87 35.32
N GLN A 289 -3.97 -12.19 34.50
CA GLN A 289 -5.21 -12.85 34.93
C GLN A 289 -5.06 -14.35 35.21
N ARG A 290 -3.88 -14.95 35.02
CA ARG A 290 -3.62 -16.40 35.13
C ARG A 290 -4.59 -17.23 34.28
N ILE A 291 -4.84 -16.76 33.06
CA ILE A 291 -5.64 -17.47 32.05
C ILE A 291 -4.67 -18.17 31.11
N ASP A 292 -4.94 -19.44 30.81
CA ASP A 292 -4.11 -20.24 29.91
C ASP A 292 -4.09 -19.62 28.50
N GLN A 293 -2.89 -19.47 27.94
CA GLN A 293 -2.69 -18.94 26.59
C GLN A 293 -3.42 -19.80 25.54
N ALA A 294 -3.48 -21.12 25.72
CA ALA A 294 -4.18 -22.01 24.80
C ALA A 294 -5.68 -21.69 24.72
N LEU A 295 -6.30 -21.34 25.85
CA LEU A 295 -7.70 -20.91 25.89
C LEU A 295 -7.88 -19.56 25.19
N GLY A 296 -6.92 -18.63 25.35
CA GLY A 296 -6.92 -17.37 24.61
C GLY A 296 -6.86 -17.58 23.09
N LEU A 297 -5.94 -18.42 22.61
CA LEU A 297 -5.80 -18.77 21.19
C LEU A 297 -7.05 -19.46 20.63
N GLU A 298 -7.65 -20.37 21.39
CA GLU A 298 -8.90 -21.02 21.01
C GLU A 298 -10.02 -20.00 20.79
N ARG A 299 -10.17 -19.04 21.70
CA ARG A 299 -11.17 -17.96 21.59
C ARG A 299 -10.88 -16.97 20.46
N LEU A 300 -9.61 -16.76 20.11
CA LEU A 300 -9.23 -15.89 18.99
C LEU A 300 -9.43 -16.52 17.63
N ARG A 301 -9.57 -17.84 17.51
CA ARG A 301 -9.58 -18.53 16.22
C ARG A 301 -10.49 -17.89 15.16
N PRO A 302 -11.77 -17.53 15.44
CA PRO A 302 -12.62 -16.87 14.43
C PRO A 302 -12.07 -15.51 13.98
N VAL A 303 -11.66 -14.67 14.93
CA VAL A 303 -11.08 -13.34 14.64
C VAL A 303 -9.75 -13.46 13.91
N GLY A 304 -8.98 -14.50 14.24
CA GLY A 304 -7.71 -14.81 13.58
C GLY A 304 -7.91 -15.21 12.13
N HIS A 305 -8.94 -16.01 11.81
CA HIS A 305 -9.31 -16.34 10.44
C HIS A 305 -9.65 -15.07 9.64
N ASP A 306 -10.52 -14.20 10.18
CA ASP A 306 -10.87 -12.93 9.55
C ASP A 306 -9.64 -12.05 9.28
N HIS A 307 -8.70 -12.01 10.24
CA HIS A 307 -7.47 -11.26 10.11
C HIS A 307 -6.57 -11.77 8.98
N VAL A 308 -6.32 -13.09 8.91
CA VAL A 308 -5.45 -13.65 7.86
C VAL A 308 -6.11 -13.60 6.48
N GLU A 309 -7.44 -13.74 6.39
CA GLU A 309 -8.16 -13.51 5.14
C GLU A 309 -8.00 -12.07 4.64
N ARG A 310 -8.08 -11.09 5.55
CA ARG A 310 -7.82 -9.69 5.22
C ARG A 310 -6.39 -9.48 4.74
N LEU A 311 -5.38 -10.08 5.38
CA LEU A 311 -3.99 -10.00 4.92
C LEU A 311 -3.83 -10.52 3.49
N VAL A 312 -4.46 -11.65 3.17
CA VAL A 312 -4.44 -12.20 1.80
C VAL A 312 -5.14 -11.25 0.83
N ALA A 313 -6.34 -10.76 1.16
CA ALA A 313 -7.04 -9.81 0.30
C ALA A 313 -6.20 -8.55 0.04
N PHE A 314 -5.48 -8.08 1.06
CA PHE A 314 -4.62 -6.90 0.95
C PHE A 314 -3.41 -7.18 0.05
N ALA A 315 -2.74 -8.32 0.21
CA ALA A 315 -1.61 -8.72 -0.63
C ALA A 315 -2.00 -8.86 -2.12
N PHE A 316 -3.23 -9.30 -2.41
CA PHE A 316 -3.70 -9.46 -3.78
C PHE A 316 -4.22 -8.17 -4.43
N ALA A 317 -4.43 -7.11 -3.66
CA ALA A 317 -5.14 -5.92 -4.11
C ALA A 317 -4.49 -5.24 -5.32
N ASP A 318 -3.16 -5.27 -5.43
CA ASP A 318 -2.40 -4.67 -6.52
C ASP A 318 -1.89 -5.66 -7.58
N GLY A 319 -2.23 -6.94 -7.40
CA GLY A 319 -1.79 -8.03 -8.25
C GLY A 319 -0.29 -8.35 -8.14
N VAL A 320 0.42 -7.82 -7.15
CA VAL A 320 1.84 -8.09 -6.89
C VAL A 320 2.03 -8.51 -5.43
N ILE A 321 2.38 -9.78 -5.21
CA ILE A 321 2.64 -10.28 -3.86
C ILE A 321 4.13 -10.29 -3.58
N GLU A 322 4.54 -9.48 -2.62
CA GLU A 322 5.91 -9.40 -2.16
C GLU A 322 6.25 -10.52 -1.16
N GLN A 323 7.56 -10.78 -0.98
CA GLN A 323 8.02 -11.78 -0.01
C GLN A 323 7.62 -11.37 1.42
N ALA A 324 7.72 -10.08 1.75
CA ALA A 324 7.36 -9.55 3.07
C ALA A 324 5.87 -9.78 3.40
N GLU A 325 4.97 -9.68 2.42
CA GLU A 325 3.53 -9.91 2.61
C GLU A 325 3.23 -11.38 2.88
N ARG A 326 3.94 -12.28 2.19
CA ARG A 326 3.85 -13.73 2.45
C ARG A 326 4.39 -14.07 3.84
N ASP A 327 5.54 -13.52 4.21
CA ASP A 327 6.15 -13.76 5.51
C ASP A 327 5.26 -13.23 6.64
N ALA A 328 4.63 -12.06 6.46
CA ALA A 328 3.66 -11.51 7.39
C ALA A 328 2.42 -12.42 7.54
N PHE A 329 1.91 -12.98 6.44
CA PHE A 329 0.82 -13.96 6.49
C PHE A 329 1.22 -15.23 7.25
N ASP A 330 2.37 -15.84 6.92
CA ASP A 330 2.82 -17.08 7.55
C ASP A 330 3.14 -16.86 9.05
N ALA A 331 3.72 -15.70 9.41
CA ALA A 331 3.94 -15.29 10.79
C ALA A 331 2.62 -15.15 11.55
N ALA A 332 1.63 -14.45 11.00
CA ALA A 332 0.32 -14.29 11.63
C ALA A 332 -0.40 -15.63 11.84
N VAL A 333 -0.34 -16.54 10.86
CA VAL A 333 -0.88 -17.90 10.98
C VAL A 333 -0.21 -18.69 12.11
N GLY A 334 1.13 -18.57 12.23
CA GLY A 334 1.91 -19.20 13.30
C GLY A 334 1.57 -18.66 14.68
N GLU A 335 1.59 -17.34 14.85
CA GLU A 335 1.29 -16.63 16.11
C GLU A 335 -0.13 -16.92 16.63
N LEU A 336 -1.10 -17.02 15.71
CA LEU A 336 -2.49 -17.33 16.04
C LEU A 336 -2.78 -18.84 16.11
N ALA A 337 -1.78 -19.69 15.87
CA ALA A 337 -1.88 -21.16 15.82
C ALA A 337 -3.06 -21.65 14.94
N LEU A 338 -3.26 -20.99 13.79
CA LEU A 338 -4.39 -21.29 12.90
C LEU A 338 -4.09 -22.52 12.05
N THR A 339 -5.08 -23.40 11.94
CA THR A 339 -4.99 -24.66 11.18
C THR A 339 -6.31 -24.96 10.49
N GLY A 340 -6.28 -25.84 9.48
CA GLY A 340 -7.47 -26.31 8.77
C GLY A 340 -7.43 -26.02 7.26
N PRO A 341 -8.48 -26.46 6.53
CA PRO A 341 -8.50 -26.44 5.07
C PRO A 341 -8.49 -25.03 4.49
N LEU A 342 -9.15 -24.07 5.14
CA LEU A 342 -9.17 -22.66 4.73
C LEU A 342 -7.77 -22.05 4.74
N ILE A 343 -7.03 -22.23 5.85
CA ILE A 343 -5.66 -21.69 5.99
C ILE A 343 -4.73 -22.29 4.94
N GLU A 344 -4.88 -23.59 4.67
CA GLU A 344 -4.08 -24.28 3.67
C GLU A 344 -4.42 -23.83 2.25
N ASP A 345 -5.68 -23.46 1.97
CA ASP A 345 -6.05 -22.83 0.70
C ASP A 345 -5.49 -21.40 0.56
N LEU A 346 -5.60 -20.59 1.61
CA LEU A 346 -5.02 -19.24 1.65
C LEU A 346 -3.50 -19.28 1.45
N ARG A 347 -2.79 -20.23 2.07
CA ARG A 347 -1.36 -20.42 1.88
C ARG A 347 -1.01 -20.78 0.44
N ARG A 348 -1.71 -21.73 -0.17
CA ARG A 348 -1.52 -22.06 -1.60
C ARG A 348 -1.78 -20.86 -2.49
N ARG A 349 -2.82 -20.07 -2.19
CA ARG A 349 -3.15 -18.85 -2.94
C ARG A 349 -2.02 -17.82 -2.83
N MET A 350 -1.56 -17.48 -1.63
CA MET A 350 -0.42 -16.58 -1.40
C MET A 350 0.84 -17.04 -2.12
N GLN A 351 1.19 -18.33 -1.99
CA GLN A 351 2.35 -18.91 -2.67
C GLN A 351 2.23 -18.81 -4.19
N ARG A 352 1.05 -19.10 -4.75
CA ARG A 352 0.79 -18.99 -6.18
C ARG A 352 0.93 -17.54 -6.65
N GLY A 353 0.27 -16.59 -5.97
CA GLY A 353 0.35 -15.17 -6.34
C GLY A 353 1.78 -14.65 -6.30
N HIS A 354 2.54 -14.96 -5.23
CA HIS A 354 3.95 -14.60 -5.12
C HIS A 354 4.82 -15.21 -6.24
N THR A 355 4.57 -16.47 -6.59
CA THR A 355 5.25 -17.13 -7.72
C THR A 355 4.99 -16.38 -9.03
N LEU A 356 3.74 -16.02 -9.31
CA LEU A 356 3.39 -15.25 -10.51
C LEU A 356 4.04 -13.86 -10.51
N SER A 357 4.10 -13.19 -9.36
CA SER A 357 4.76 -11.88 -9.22
C SER A 357 6.26 -11.95 -9.49
N ARG A 358 6.95 -12.97 -8.96
CA ARG A 358 8.38 -13.23 -9.24
C ARG A 358 8.64 -13.47 -10.73
N LEU A 359 7.84 -14.33 -11.36
CA LEU A 359 7.96 -14.61 -12.79
C LEU A 359 7.82 -13.32 -13.61
N ARG A 360 6.77 -12.51 -13.36
CA ARG A 360 6.58 -11.22 -14.04
C ARG A 360 7.72 -10.25 -13.79
N ALA A 361 8.34 -10.28 -12.61
CA ALA A 361 9.52 -9.45 -12.29
C ALA A 361 10.78 -9.84 -13.09
N GLY A 362 10.78 -11.02 -13.73
CA GLY A 362 11.89 -11.56 -14.52
C GLY A 362 12.70 -12.63 -13.79
N ASP A 363 12.28 -13.05 -12.60
CA ASP A 363 12.89 -14.16 -11.87
C ASP A 363 12.33 -15.48 -12.41
N LEU A 364 12.93 -15.92 -13.51
CA LEU A 364 12.49 -17.07 -14.28
C LEU A 364 13.31 -18.32 -13.94
N PRO A 365 12.66 -19.48 -13.73
CA PRO A 365 13.39 -20.74 -13.57
C PRO A 365 14.13 -21.09 -14.86
N VAL A 366 15.14 -21.95 -14.75
CA VAL A 366 15.77 -22.58 -15.92
C VAL A 366 15.26 -24.02 -15.99
N VAL A 367 14.61 -24.36 -17.10
CA VAL A 367 14.06 -25.70 -17.36
C VAL A 367 14.85 -26.39 -18.44
N ARG A 368 14.93 -27.73 -18.38
CA ARG A 368 15.56 -28.53 -19.43
C ARG A 368 14.54 -28.82 -20.53
N ALA A 369 14.81 -28.38 -21.74
CA ALA A 369 14.02 -28.74 -22.91
C ALA A 369 14.55 -30.02 -23.56
N VAL A 370 13.73 -31.07 -23.62
CA VAL A 370 14.10 -32.33 -24.29
C VAL A 370 13.91 -32.19 -25.80
N GLY A 371 14.92 -32.61 -26.58
CA GLY A 371 14.87 -32.67 -28.05
C GLY A 371 15.08 -31.34 -28.77
N LEU A 372 15.61 -30.32 -28.09
CA LEU A 372 15.89 -29.01 -28.68
C LEU A 372 17.41 -28.76 -28.70
N HIS A 373 17.94 -28.39 -29.87
CA HIS A 373 19.31 -27.89 -29.98
C HIS A 373 19.31 -26.41 -29.59
N LEU A 374 19.99 -26.09 -28.51
CA LEU A 374 20.07 -24.73 -27.95
C LEU A 374 21.43 -24.12 -28.25
N ASP A 375 21.47 -22.81 -28.49
CA ASP A 375 22.74 -22.09 -28.48
C ASP A 375 23.38 -22.17 -27.08
N PRO A 376 24.72 -22.09 -26.94
CA PRO A 376 25.40 -22.20 -25.63
C PRO A 376 24.91 -21.23 -24.56
N GLU A 377 24.41 -20.05 -24.96
CA GLU A 377 23.89 -19.01 -24.06
C GLU A 377 22.35 -18.98 -23.97
N GLU A 378 21.67 -19.87 -24.72
CA GLU A 378 20.22 -19.93 -24.73
C GLU A 378 19.70 -20.78 -23.56
N LYS A 379 18.98 -20.13 -22.66
CA LYS A 379 18.37 -20.76 -21.49
C LYS A 379 16.86 -20.82 -21.70
N VAL A 380 16.29 -22.01 -21.48
CA VAL A 380 14.85 -22.22 -21.55
C VAL A 380 14.24 -21.95 -20.17
N HIS A 381 13.17 -21.18 -20.14
CA HIS A 381 12.46 -20.76 -18.93
C HIS A 381 11.07 -21.39 -18.79
N LEU A 382 10.48 -21.83 -19.91
CA LEU A 382 9.20 -22.53 -19.94
C LEU A 382 9.22 -23.56 -21.07
N ASP A 383 8.68 -24.74 -20.81
CA ASP A 383 8.45 -25.78 -21.82
C ASP A 383 7.17 -26.53 -21.43
N VAL A 384 6.06 -26.19 -22.08
CA VAL A 384 4.73 -26.71 -21.72
C VAL A 384 3.97 -27.20 -22.96
N PRO A 385 3.13 -28.23 -22.83
CA PRO A 385 2.15 -28.56 -23.85
C PRO A 385 1.23 -27.38 -24.14
N ALA A 386 0.94 -27.13 -25.41
CA ALA A 386 0.10 -26.02 -25.83
C ALA A 386 -0.67 -26.34 -27.11
N ILE A 387 -1.86 -25.76 -27.25
CA ILE A 387 -2.63 -25.78 -28.50
C ILE A 387 -2.60 -24.37 -29.09
N HIS A 388 -1.98 -24.21 -30.25
CA HIS A 388 -1.97 -22.96 -30.98
C HIS A 388 -3.29 -22.78 -31.75
N ILE A 389 -3.95 -21.65 -31.53
CA ILE A 389 -5.24 -21.30 -32.13
C ILE A 389 -5.04 -20.18 -33.16
N ARG A 390 -5.26 -20.48 -34.44
CA ARG A 390 -5.24 -19.49 -35.53
C ARG A 390 -6.63 -19.17 -36.02
N GLN A 391 -7.00 -17.90 -36.00
CA GLN A 391 -8.25 -17.44 -36.59
C GLN A 391 -8.13 -17.40 -38.12
N LEU A 392 -8.92 -18.22 -38.82
CA LEU A 392 -9.02 -18.22 -40.28
C LEU A 392 -10.45 -17.84 -40.69
N SER A 393 -10.62 -17.44 -41.96
CA SER A 393 -11.94 -17.09 -42.51
C SER A 393 -12.97 -18.24 -42.44
N ARG A 394 -12.50 -19.49 -42.31
CA ARG A 394 -13.34 -20.70 -42.17
C ARG A 394 -13.52 -21.16 -40.72
N GLY A 395 -13.10 -20.35 -39.75
CA GLY A 395 -13.11 -20.67 -38.33
C GLY A 395 -11.71 -20.94 -37.75
N PRO A 396 -11.62 -21.18 -36.42
CA PRO A 396 -10.34 -21.36 -35.76
C PRO A 396 -9.70 -22.71 -36.13
N LYS A 397 -8.43 -22.68 -36.54
CA LYS A 397 -7.60 -23.90 -36.71
C LYS A 397 -6.78 -24.11 -35.45
N HIS A 398 -6.93 -25.27 -34.85
CA HIS A 398 -6.17 -25.69 -33.67
C HIS A 398 -4.98 -26.54 -34.11
N SER A 399 -3.84 -26.39 -33.46
CA SER A 399 -2.64 -27.17 -33.74
C SER A 399 -1.96 -27.50 -32.42
N GLU A 400 -1.85 -28.79 -32.11
CA GLU A 400 -1.23 -29.27 -30.88
C GLU A 400 0.29 -29.24 -30.98
N GLY A 401 0.96 -28.95 -29.86
CA GLY A 401 2.40 -28.86 -29.80
C GLY A 401 2.91 -28.47 -28.42
N ARG A 402 4.09 -27.87 -28.42
CA ARG A 402 4.76 -27.35 -27.22
C ARG A 402 5.05 -25.87 -27.38
N LEU A 403 4.82 -25.11 -26.31
CA LEU A 403 5.21 -23.71 -26.19
C LEU A 403 6.48 -23.62 -25.33
N ILE A 404 7.55 -23.11 -25.94
CA ILE A 404 8.88 -23.07 -25.36
C ILE A 404 9.35 -21.61 -25.27
N CYS A 405 9.56 -21.13 -24.06
CA CYS A 405 10.07 -19.78 -23.78
C CYS A 405 11.55 -19.85 -23.46
N SER A 406 12.38 -19.05 -24.13
CA SER A 406 13.80 -18.89 -23.81
C SER A 406 14.15 -17.42 -23.57
N ASN A 407 15.35 -17.16 -23.05
CA ASN A 407 15.89 -15.80 -22.94
C ASN A 407 16.02 -15.07 -24.29
N LYS A 408 16.12 -15.79 -25.43
CA LYS A 408 16.27 -15.18 -26.77
C LYS A 408 14.96 -15.01 -27.52
N LYS A 409 14.09 -16.03 -27.46
CA LYS A 409 12.88 -16.08 -28.29
C LYS A 409 11.82 -17.02 -27.71
N LEU A 410 10.61 -16.87 -28.23
CA LEU A 410 9.50 -17.79 -28.03
C LEU A 410 9.40 -18.75 -29.22
N ARG A 411 9.14 -20.03 -28.94
CA ARG A 411 8.90 -21.05 -29.97
C ARG A 411 7.62 -21.82 -29.69
N PHE A 412 6.83 -22.05 -30.73
CA PHE A 412 5.81 -23.08 -30.74
C PHE A 412 6.26 -24.19 -31.70
N VAL A 413 6.29 -25.43 -31.21
CA VAL A 413 6.67 -26.62 -31.98
C VAL A 413 5.47 -27.56 -32.01
N GLY A 414 4.72 -27.55 -33.11
CA GLY A 414 3.65 -28.50 -33.39
C GLY A 414 4.05 -29.48 -34.49
N ILE A 415 3.22 -30.51 -34.70
CA ILE A 415 3.50 -31.61 -35.65
C ILE A 415 3.66 -31.08 -37.09
N ASP A 416 2.74 -30.22 -37.54
CA ASP A 416 2.72 -29.68 -38.91
C ASP A 416 2.97 -28.17 -38.97
N THR A 417 3.18 -27.54 -37.83
CA THR A 417 3.25 -26.08 -37.71
C THR A 417 4.23 -25.67 -36.63
N GLY A 418 5.22 -24.86 -36.99
CA GLY A 418 6.14 -24.24 -36.05
C GLY A 418 6.10 -22.72 -36.17
N ILE A 419 6.25 -22.02 -35.06
CA ILE A 419 6.39 -20.56 -35.03
C ILE A 419 7.59 -20.23 -34.15
N GLU A 420 8.53 -19.47 -34.69
CA GLU A 420 9.56 -18.81 -33.89
C GLU A 420 9.30 -17.31 -33.87
N MET A 421 9.30 -16.74 -32.67
CA MET A 421 9.05 -15.32 -32.47
C MET A 421 10.13 -14.72 -31.56
N PRO A 422 11.07 -13.93 -32.12
CA PRO A 422 12.00 -13.13 -31.32
C PRO A 422 11.26 -12.16 -30.42
N TRP A 423 11.79 -11.89 -29.23
CA TRP A 423 11.15 -10.98 -28.26
C TRP A 423 10.90 -9.56 -28.81
N ALA A 424 11.75 -9.09 -29.72
CA ALA A 424 11.58 -7.79 -30.40
C ALA A 424 10.26 -7.67 -31.19
N ARG A 425 9.65 -8.80 -31.58
CA ARG A 425 8.35 -8.82 -32.27
C ARG A 425 7.16 -8.87 -31.32
N VAL A 426 7.37 -9.15 -30.04
CA VAL A 426 6.31 -9.30 -29.03
C VAL A 426 6.06 -7.97 -28.34
N VAL A 427 4.83 -7.49 -28.41
CA VAL A 427 4.41 -6.22 -27.80
C VAL A 427 3.98 -6.47 -26.36
N SER A 428 3.01 -7.38 -26.18
CA SER A 428 2.44 -7.72 -24.88
C SER A 428 2.03 -9.18 -24.82
N VAL A 429 1.90 -9.68 -23.59
CA VAL A 429 1.38 -11.01 -23.27
C VAL A 429 0.31 -10.81 -22.21
N ILE A 430 -0.84 -11.46 -22.36
CA ILE A 430 -1.93 -11.44 -21.39
C ILE A 430 -2.54 -12.84 -21.23
N SER A 431 -3.11 -13.11 -20.05
CA SER A 431 -3.99 -14.25 -19.80
C SER A 431 -5.43 -13.76 -19.86
N GLU A 432 -6.21 -14.25 -20.82
CA GLU A 432 -7.61 -13.88 -21.00
C GLU A 432 -8.45 -15.10 -21.38
N ASN A 433 -9.61 -15.27 -20.74
CA ASN A 433 -10.55 -16.38 -21.01
C ASN A 433 -9.90 -17.79 -20.95
N GLY A 434 -8.96 -17.98 -20.02
CA GLY A 434 -8.23 -19.25 -19.87
C GLY A 434 -7.23 -19.54 -21.00
N ARG A 435 -6.81 -18.52 -21.75
CA ARG A 435 -5.85 -18.64 -22.84
C ARG A 435 -4.76 -17.59 -22.71
N VAL A 436 -3.60 -17.89 -23.30
CA VAL A 436 -2.49 -16.95 -23.39
C VAL A 436 -2.55 -16.27 -24.74
N VAL A 437 -2.63 -14.94 -24.74
CA VAL A 437 -2.71 -14.12 -25.95
C VAL A 437 -1.45 -13.28 -26.05
N LEU A 438 -0.79 -13.36 -27.20
CA LEU A 438 0.39 -12.58 -27.57
C LEU A 438 0.02 -11.55 -28.61
N ALA A 439 0.27 -10.28 -28.33
CA ALA A 439 0.23 -9.23 -29.33
C ALA A 439 1.63 -9.06 -29.94
N ALA A 440 1.69 -8.89 -31.25
CA ALA A 440 2.94 -8.64 -31.98
C ALA A 440 2.93 -7.26 -32.62
N THR A 441 4.10 -6.81 -33.07
CA THR A 441 4.27 -5.52 -33.75
C THR A 441 3.55 -5.43 -35.10
N SER A 442 3.17 -6.57 -35.69
CA SER A 442 2.37 -6.62 -36.91
C SER A 442 0.98 -7.19 -36.64
N ALA A 443 -0.03 -6.68 -37.36
CA ALA A 443 -1.43 -7.09 -37.22
C ALA A 443 -1.69 -8.60 -37.46
N ARG A 444 -0.76 -9.31 -38.10
CA ARG A 444 -0.84 -10.77 -38.36
C ARG A 444 0.15 -11.60 -37.53
N GLY A 445 0.95 -10.95 -36.68
CA GLY A 445 2.02 -11.60 -35.93
C GLY A 445 1.62 -12.11 -34.54
N GLY A 446 0.42 -11.77 -34.05
CA GLY A 446 -0.07 -12.24 -32.76
C GLY A 446 -0.36 -13.74 -32.75
N ALA A 447 -0.46 -14.32 -31.55
CA ALA A 447 -0.75 -15.74 -31.37
C ALA A 447 -1.60 -15.99 -30.13
N THR A 448 -2.42 -17.04 -30.17
CA THR A 448 -3.26 -17.45 -29.04
C THR A 448 -2.99 -18.90 -28.72
N PHE A 449 -2.75 -19.21 -27.44
CA PHE A 449 -2.44 -20.55 -26.97
C PHE A 449 -3.41 -20.98 -25.88
N ASP A 450 -3.91 -22.21 -26.02
CA ASP A 450 -4.54 -22.96 -24.94
C ASP A 450 -3.46 -23.77 -24.21
N VAL A 451 -3.41 -23.66 -22.88
CA VAL A 451 -2.38 -24.26 -22.03
C VAL A 451 -3.00 -24.68 -20.70
N ALA A 452 -2.38 -25.64 -20.00
CA ALA A 452 -2.90 -26.13 -18.73
C ALA A 452 -2.95 -25.05 -17.63
N ASP A 453 -1.97 -24.15 -17.59
CA ASP A 453 -1.92 -23.02 -16.64
C ASP A 453 -1.63 -21.70 -17.39
N PRO A 454 -2.69 -21.00 -17.83
CA PRO A 454 -2.56 -19.75 -18.58
C PRO A 454 -1.88 -18.63 -17.80
N ASP A 455 -2.19 -18.50 -16.51
CA ASP A 455 -1.64 -17.42 -15.67
C ASP A 455 -0.14 -17.61 -15.44
N TYR A 456 0.29 -18.83 -15.15
CA TYR A 456 1.71 -19.16 -14.99
C TYR A 456 2.48 -18.98 -16.29
N THR A 457 1.90 -19.45 -17.39
CA THR A 457 2.50 -19.31 -18.73
C THR A 457 2.63 -17.82 -19.08
N ALA A 458 1.55 -17.04 -18.98
CA ALA A 458 1.56 -15.61 -19.26
C ALA A 458 2.58 -14.87 -18.39
N ALA A 459 2.59 -15.12 -17.07
CA ALA A 459 3.56 -14.50 -16.16
C ALA A 459 5.02 -14.81 -16.53
N SER A 460 5.31 -16.05 -16.94
CA SER A 460 6.65 -16.46 -17.40
C SER A 460 7.06 -15.76 -18.69
N LEU A 461 6.13 -15.65 -19.64
CA LEU A 461 6.37 -14.96 -20.92
C LEU A 461 6.50 -13.44 -20.74
N GLU A 462 5.68 -12.82 -19.89
CA GLU A 462 5.78 -11.39 -19.51
C GLU A 462 7.15 -11.09 -18.88
N GLY A 463 7.59 -11.95 -17.95
CA GLY A 463 8.91 -11.86 -17.33
C GLY A 463 10.04 -11.93 -18.34
N ALA A 464 9.98 -12.90 -19.26
CA ALA A 464 11.01 -13.08 -20.29
C ALA A 464 11.04 -11.90 -21.26
N LEU A 465 9.87 -11.41 -21.67
CA LEU A 465 9.73 -10.21 -22.49
C LEU A 465 10.33 -8.98 -21.79
N ARG A 466 10.06 -8.82 -20.49
CA ARG A 466 10.59 -7.71 -19.69
C ARG A 466 12.12 -7.76 -19.58
N VAL A 467 12.70 -8.93 -19.32
CA VAL A 467 14.15 -9.13 -19.27
C VAL A 467 14.77 -8.84 -20.64
N ALA A 468 14.17 -9.35 -21.71
CA ALA A 468 14.62 -9.10 -23.08
C ALA A 468 14.51 -7.62 -23.49
N LYS A 469 13.49 -6.89 -23.03
CA LYS A 469 13.33 -5.45 -23.28
C LYS A 469 14.23 -4.57 -22.41
N ARG A 470 14.55 -4.97 -21.16
CA ARG A 470 15.56 -4.28 -20.33
C ARG A 470 16.96 -4.35 -20.93
N LEU A 471 17.26 -5.40 -21.69
CA LEU A 471 18.49 -5.49 -22.48
C LEU A 471 18.52 -4.51 -23.67
N ALA A 472 17.42 -3.79 -23.94
CA ALA A 472 17.31 -2.80 -25.00
C ALA A 472 17.06 -1.35 -24.53
N LEU A 473 16.72 -1.11 -23.25
CA LEU A 473 16.49 0.24 -22.68
C LEU A 473 16.85 0.30 -21.19
N THR A 474 17.54 1.38 -20.79
CA THR A 474 17.86 1.78 -19.41
C THR A 474 16.60 1.79 -18.51
N PRO A 475 16.65 1.33 -17.25
CA PRO A 475 15.43 1.09 -16.46
C PRO A 475 14.89 2.37 -15.82
N GLY A 476 13.68 2.77 -16.21
CA GLY A 476 12.90 3.81 -15.54
C GLY A 476 11.42 3.42 -15.45
N GLN A 477 10.87 3.49 -14.24
CA GLN A 477 9.46 3.37 -13.87
C GLN A 477 8.79 1.98 -13.89
N ARG A 478 8.44 1.56 -12.67
CA ARG A 478 7.49 0.49 -12.36
C ARG A 478 6.07 1.05 -12.55
N ASP A 479 5.29 0.40 -13.39
CA ASP A 479 3.88 0.72 -13.63
C ASP A 479 3.06 0.27 -12.39
N THR A 480 2.74 1.19 -11.48
CA THR A 480 2.16 0.85 -10.17
C THR A 480 0.67 0.57 -10.26
N ARG A 481 0.33 -0.71 -10.34
CA ARG A 481 -0.99 -1.27 -10.01
C ARG A 481 -1.31 -1.27 -8.50
N SER A 482 -0.45 -0.63 -7.69
CA SER A 482 -0.51 -0.59 -6.22
C SER A 482 -1.75 0.13 -5.69
N ILE A 483 -2.62 -0.56 -4.95
CA ILE A 483 -3.67 0.08 -4.15
C ILE A 483 -3.04 0.54 -2.83
N PRO A 484 -3.12 1.82 -2.44
CA PRO A 484 -2.59 2.28 -1.15
C PRO A 484 -3.26 1.56 0.04
N GLN A 485 -2.50 1.29 1.10
CA GLN A 485 -2.99 0.56 2.29
C GLN A 485 -4.16 1.28 2.98
N GLU A 486 -4.14 2.62 2.99
CA GLU A 486 -5.25 3.45 3.50
C GLU A 486 -6.55 3.22 2.72
N VAL A 487 -6.48 3.09 1.40
CA VAL A 487 -7.63 2.82 0.53
C VAL A 487 -8.16 1.40 0.74
N LYS A 488 -7.26 0.41 0.89
CA LYS A 488 -7.66 -0.97 1.23
C LYS A 488 -8.41 -1.00 2.57
N ALA A 489 -7.91 -0.28 3.58
CA ALA A 489 -8.53 -0.19 4.89
C ALA A 489 -9.88 0.52 4.87
N GLU A 490 -10.01 1.62 4.13
CA GLU A 490 -11.25 2.38 3.96
C GLU A 490 -12.36 1.53 3.33
N VAL A 491 -12.04 0.87 2.20
CA VAL A 491 -13.00 -0.01 1.51
C VAL A 491 -13.38 -1.20 2.38
N TRP A 492 -12.41 -1.81 3.07
CA TRP A 492 -12.68 -2.91 4.01
C TRP A 492 -13.64 -2.50 5.13
N GLN A 493 -13.46 -1.31 5.69
CA GLN A 493 -14.33 -0.78 6.73
C GLN A 493 -15.71 -0.43 6.19
N ARG A 494 -15.80 0.18 5.01
CA ARG A 494 -17.05 0.54 4.34
C ARG A 494 -17.91 -0.68 4.04
N ASP A 495 -17.32 -1.71 3.45
CA ASP A 495 -18.02 -2.92 3.01
C ASP A 495 -18.17 -3.95 4.15
N GLY A 496 -17.68 -3.62 5.35
CA GLY A 496 -17.80 -4.45 6.54
C GLY A 496 -17.04 -5.78 6.47
N GLY A 497 -16.03 -5.88 5.59
CA GLY A 497 -15.31 -7.13 5.31
C GLY A 497 -16.23 -8.23 4.78
N LYS A 498 -17.20 -7.88 3.93
CA LYS A 498 -18.13 -8.82 3.29
C LYS A 498 -18.27 -8.50 1.81
N CYS A 499 -18.59 -9.52 1.03
CA CYS A 499 -18.95 -9.39 -0.37
C CYS A 499 -20.18 -8.47 -0.48
N VAL A 500 -20.08 -7.40 -1.25
CA VAL A 500 -21.19 -6.45 -1.43
C VAL A 500 -22.35 -7.06 -2.23
N GLU A 501 -22.10 -8.11 -3.01
CA GLU A 501 -23.11 -8.79 -3.84
C GLU A 501 -23.88 -9.88 -3.08
N CYS A 502 -23.19 -10.73 -2.33
CA CYS A 502 -23.81 -11.91 -1.68
C CYS A 502 -23.72 -11.92 -0.16
N GLY A 503 -23.00 -10.97 0.45
CA GLY A 503 -22.79 -10.89 1.89
C GLY A 503 -21.85 -11.94 2.47
N ASP A 504 -21.25 -12.81 1.65
CA ASP A 504 -20.25 -13.79 2.10
C ASP A 504 -19.04 -13.07 2.69
N SER A 505 -18.50 -13.60 3.78
CA SER A 505 -17.33 -13.06 4.48
C SER A 505 -16.04 -13.77 4.11
N HIS A 506 -16.10 -14.81 3.26
CA HIS A 506 -14.94 -15.64 2.93
C HIS A 506 -14.43 -15.40 1.50
N TYR A 507 -13.13 -15.62 1.29
CA TYR A 507 -12.48 -15.57 -0.03
C TYR A 507 -12.68 -14.24 -0.76
N LEU A 508 -12.47 -13.15 -0.03
CA LEU A 508 -12.71 -11.79 -0.50
C LEU A 508 -11.57 -11.27 -1.40
N GLU A 509 -11.93 -10.43 -2.35
CA GLU A 509 -11.06 -9.77 -3.34
C GLU A 509 -11.48 -8.30 -3.49
N PHE A 510 -10.50 -7.41 -3.64
CA PHE A 510 -10.77 -6.05 -4.10
C PHE A 510 -10.99 -6.08 -5.60
N ASP A 511 -12.17 -5.66 -6.02
CA ASP A 511 -12.55 -5.53 -7.42
C ASP A 511 -12.78 -4.05 -7.74
N HIS A 512 -12.36 -3.63 -8.93
CA HIS A 512 -12.70 -2.30 -9.42
C HIS A 512 -14.09 -2.35 -10.06
N ILE A 513 -15.02 -1.53 -9.54
CA ILE A 513 -16.38 -1.38 -10.09
C ILE A 513 -16.29 -1.07 -11.58
N ILE A 514 -15.51 -0.03 -11.93
CA ILE A 514 -15.06 0.25 -13.29
C ILE A 514 -13.67 -0.38 -13.46
N PRO A 515 -13.48 -1.36 -14.37
CA PRO A 515 -12.18 -2.02 -14.57
C PRO A 515 -11.05 -1.04 -14.95
N LEU A 516 -9.83 -1.31 -14.47
CA LEU A 516 -8.62 -0.57 -14.83
C LEU A 516 -8.38 -0.53 -16.35
N SER A 517 -8.68 -1.61 -17.07
CA SER A 517 -8.59 -1.67 -18.54
C SER A 517 -9.52 -0.69 -19.26
N ARG A 518 -10.48 -0.09 -18.53
CA ARG A 518 -11.42 0.93 -19.00
C ARG A 518 -11.22 2.28 -18.31
N GLY A 519 -10.06 2.51 -17.69
CA GLY A 519 -9.72 3.78 -17.04
C GLY A 519 -10.31 3.95 -15.63
N GLY A 520 -10.76 2.88 -14.98
CA GLY A 520 -11.24 2.95 -13.61
C GLY A 520 -10.14 3.35 -12.61
N ALA A 521 -10.42 4.31 -11.75
CA ALA A 521 -9.46 4.78 -10.75
C ALA A 521 -9.29 3.76 -9.60
N THR A 522 -8.07 3.62 -9.07
CA THR A 522 -7.82 2.89 -7.82
C THR A 522 -8.14 3.80 -6.63
N SER A 523 -9.42 3.91 -6.28
CA SER A 523 -9.92 4.74 -5.17
C SER A 523 -10.96 3.98 -4.36
N ALA A 524 -11.20 4.39 -3.11
CA ALA A 524 -12.17 3.71 -2.28
C ALA A 524 -13.57 3.70 -2.91
N ALA A 525 -13.94 4.77 -3.63
CA ALA A 525 -15.23 4.88 -4.32
C ALA A 525 -15.37 3.94 -5.52
N ASN A 526 -14.28 3.54 -6.18
CA ASN A 526 -14.30 2.66 -7.35
C ASN A 526 -13.84 1.24 -7.03
N LEU A 527 -13.47 0.96 -5.79
CA LEU A 527 -13.15 -0.37 -5.30
C LEU A 527 -14.30 -0.91 -4.46
N GLN A 528 -14.51 -2.22 -4.56
CA GLN A 528 -15.50 -2.94 -3.77
C GLN A 528 -14.94 -4.30 -3.35
N ILE A 529 -15.49 -4.85 -2.27
CA ILE A 529 -15.17 -6.21 -1.85
C ILE A 529 -16.14 -7.19 -2.49
N LEU A 530 -15.61 -8.17 -3.22
CA LEU A 530 -16.37 -9.29 -3.76
C LEU A 530 -15.77 -10.62 -3.28
N CYS A 531 -16.61 -11.62 -3.03
CA CYS A 531 -16.10 -12.99 -2.90
C CYS A 531 -15.64 -13.48 -4.27
N ARG A 532 -14.66 -14.40 -4.29
CA ARG A 532 -14.05 -14.92 -5.53
C ARG A 532 -15.06 -15.50 -6.52
N ALA A 533 -16.20 -16.01 -6.07
CA ALA A 533 -17.27 -16.50 -6.95
C ALA A 533 -18.01 -15.35 -7.64
N CYS A 534 -18.42 -14.33 -6.89
CA CYS A 534 -19.03 -13.11 -7.42
C CYS A 534 -18.06 -12.34 -8.33
N ASN A 535 -16.79 -12.22 -7.95
CA ASN A 535 -15.78 -11.54 -8.75
C ASN A 535 -15.55 -12.24 -10.10
N ARG A 536 -15.40 -13.57 -10.09
CA ARG A 536 -15.29 -14.36 -11.34
C ARG A 536 -16.54 -14.28 -12.20
N SER A 537 -17.72 -14.22 -11.58
CA SER A 537 -18.97 -14.00 -12.31
C SER A 537 -18.97 -12.62 -12.95
N LYS A 538 -18.64 -11.55 -12.23
CA LYS A 538 -18.61 -10.18 -12.75
C LYS A 538 -17.64 -10.04 -13.94
N GLY A 539 -16.38 -10.45 -13.77
CA GLY A 539 -15.34 -10.25 -14.78
C GLY A 539 -15.15 -8.76 -15.10
N ALA A 540 -14.91 -8.42 -16.37
CA ALA A 540 -14.78 -7.02 -16.82
C ALA A 540 -16.12 -6.32 -17.09
N ARG A 541 -17.25 -6.88 -16.61
CA ARG A 541 -18.58 -6.28 -16.75
C ARG A 541 -18.75 -5.18 -15.70
N ILE A 542 -19.37 -4.09 -16.13
CA ILE A 542 -19.74 -2.95 -15.28
C ILE A 542 -21.13 -3.21 -14.72
#